data_AF-A0A2H6HU88-F1
#
_entry.id   AF-A0A2H6HU88-F1
#
_cell.length_a   1.000
_cell.length_b   1.000
_cell.length_c   1.000
_cell.angle_alpha   90.00
_cell.angle_beta   90.00
_cell.angle_gamma   90.00
#
_symmetry.space_group_name_H-M   'P 1'
#
loop_
_entity.id
_entity.type
_entity.pdbx_description
1 polymer ?
#
loop_
_entity_poly.entity_id
_entity_poly.type
_entity_poly.pdbx_seq_one_letter_code
_entity_poly.pdbx_strand_id
1 'polypeptide(L)'
;MNDQTDPGFSETGLPWSHDGVFTIADFCDGWIYTKPVSEYEPVTYIEGWINEDNLDAARANAMNPYWRTLDVSALNDGCRSYMQDFKRFYGKLK
;
A
#
# COMPACT_ATOMS: atom_id res chain seq x y z
N MET A 1 48.50 -12.51 -8.88
CA MET A 1 47.10 -12.88 -9.14
C MET A 1 46.31 -11.59 -9.07
N ASN A 2 45.66 -11.23 -10.18
CA ASN A 2 44.77 -10.08 -10.25
C ASN A 2 43.64 -10.25 -9.24
N ASP A 3 43.39 -9.23 -8.43
CA ASP A 3 42.01 -8.83 -8.25
C ASP A 3 41.95 -7.31 -8.40
N GLN A 4 41.05 -6.88 -9.27
CA GLN A 4 40.91 -5.51 -9.68
C GLN A 4 40.35 -4.73 -8.51
N THR A 5 41.13 -3.82 -7.93
CA THR A 5 40.55 -2.75 -7.12
C THR A 5 39.75 -1.88 -8.06
N ASP A 6 38.42 -2.04 -8.02
CA ASP A 6 37.46 -1.14 -8.67
C ASP A 6 37.89 0.31 -8.35
N PRO A 7 38.10 1.17 -9.36
CA PRO A 7 38.42 2.56 -9.11
C PRO A 7 37.24 3.17 -8.37
N GLY A 8 37.49 3.67 -7.16
CA GLY A 8 36.49 4.18 -6.24
C GLY A 8 35.37 4.93 -6.96
N PHE A 9 34.17 4.37 -6.88
CA PHE A 9 32.96 5.06 -7.29
C PHE A 9 32.80 6.23 -6.32
N SER A 10 33.22 7.43 -6.73
CA SER A 10 32.88 8.65 -6.01
C SER A 10 31.36 8.77 -6.06
N GLU A 11 30.69 8.51 -4.93
CA GLU A 11 29.22 8.58 -4.80
C GLU A 11 28.64 9.96 -5.13
N THR A 12 29.48 10.97 -5.34
CA THR A 12 29.07 12.37 -5.57
C THR A 12 28.90 12.76 -7.05
N GLY A 13 28.80 11.78 -7.97
CA GLY A 13 28.82 12.00 -9.41
C GLY A 13 27.51 11.71 -10.17
N LEU A 14 26.46 11.25 -9.48
CA LEU A 14 25.17 11.01 -10.13
C LEU A 14 24.32 12.30 -10.05
N PRO A 15 23.76 12.82 -11.16
CA PRO A 15 23.00 14.07 -11.15
C PRO A 15 21.70 14.03 -10.31
N TRP A 16 21.43 12.90 -9.65
CA TRP A 16 20.28 12.65 -8.78
C TRP A 16 20.67 12.40 -7.32
N SER A 17 21.97 12.40 -6.97
CA SER A 17 22.41 12.26 -5.58
C SER A 17 22.26 13.60 -4.86
N HIS A 18 21.02 13.96 -4.55
CA HIS A 18 20.77 14.86 -3.44
C HIS A 18 20.76 14.03 -2.16
N ASP A 19 21.50 14.47 -1.15
CA ASP A 19 21.37 14.06 0.27
C ASP A 19 20.00 14.50 0.86
N GLY A 20 18.99 14.65 0.01
CA GLY A 20 17.75 15.37 0.24
C GLY A 20 16.64 14.41 0.64
N VAL A 21 16.05 14.68 1.79
CA VAL A 21 14.79 14.08 2.21
C VAL A 21 13.75 14.35 1.12
N PHE A 22 13.38 13.32 0.36
CA PHE A 22 12.26 13.39 -0.57
C PHE A 22 11.00 13.68 0.25
N THR A 23 10.40 14.86 0.07
CA THR A 23 9.12 15.19 0.69
C THR A 23 8.02 15.18 -0.37
N ILE A 24 6.79 14.86 0.05
CA ILE A 24 5.62 14.95 -0.83
C ILE A 24 5.48 16.38 -1.40
N ALA A 25 5.94 17.40 -0.68
CA ALA A 25 5.92 18.79 -1.13
C ALA A 25 6.84 19.06 -2.34
N ASP A 26 7.91 18.27 -2.53
CA ASP A 26 8.81 18.41 -3.67
C ASP A 26 8.21 17.87 -4.97
N PHE A 27 7.24 16.95 -4.86
CA PHE A 27 6.60 16.28 -5.99
C PHE A 27 5.17 16.80 -6.25
N CYS A 28 4.43 17.14 -5.20
CA CYS A 28 3.05 17.57 -5.26
C CYS A 28 2.95 19.08 -5.00
N ASP A 29 2.58 19.84 -6.01
CA ASP A 29 2.24 21.28 -5.94
C ASP A 29 0.91 21.58 -5.21
N GLY A 30 0.44 20.64 -4.39
CA GLY A 30 -0.81 20.74 -3.63
C GLY A 30 -2.06 20.27 -4.37
N TRP A 31 -1.97 19.89 -5.65
CA TRP A 31 -3.13 19.36 -6.37
C TRP A 31 -3.14 17.84 -6.40
N ILE A 32 -3.85 17.24 -5.44
CA ILE A 32 -4.26 15.84 -5.56
C ILE A 32 -5.45 15.81 -6.52
N TYR A 33 -5.22 15.37 -7.76
CA TYR A 33 -6.31 15.11 -8.70
C TYR A 33 -7.21 13.99 -8.15
N THR A 34 -8.39 14.37 -7.68
CA THR A 34 -9.42 13.44 -7.22
C THR A 34 -10.46 13.23 -8.33
N LYS A 35 -10.77 11.97 -8.63
CA LYS A 35 -11.86 11.62 -9.55
C LYS A 35 -13.19 11.53 -8.81
N PRO A 36 -14.34 11.53 -9.52
CA PRO A 36 -15.60 11.07 -8.95
C PRO A 36 -15.45 9.69 -8.30
N VAL A 37 -16.07 9.46 -7.14
CA VAL A 37 -16.01 8.18 -6.41
C VAL A 37 -16.43 7.00 -7.30
N SER A 38 -17.34 7.25 -8.24
CA SER A 38 -17.82 6.30 -9.24
C SER A 38 -16.76 5.79 -10.22
N GLU A 39 -15.65 6.50 -10.39
CA GLU A 39 -14.54 6.10 -11.27
C GLU A 39 -13.47 5.27 -10.56
N TYR A 40 -13.53 5.13 -9.23
CA TYR A 40 -12.57 4.30 -8.50
C TYR A 40 -13.00 2.83 -8.49
N GLU A 41 -12.03 1.93 -8.61
CA GLU A 41 -12.23 0.49 -8.41
C GLU A 41 -11.80 0.09 -6.99
N PRO A 42 -12.57 -0.77 -6.29
CA PRO A 42 -12.16 -1.27 -4.99
C PRO A 42 -10.97 -2.22 -5.11
N VAL A 43 -10.28 -2.43 -4.00
CA VAL A 43 -9.26 -3.48 -3.90
C VAL A 43 -9.87 -4.85 -4.21
N THR A 44 -9.11 -5.68 -4.95
CA THR A 44 -9.52 -7.06 -5.23
C THR A 44 -9.25 -7.91 -4.00
N TYR A 45 -10.30 -8.55 -3.48
CA TYR A 45 -10.15 -9.55 -2.43
C TYR A 45 -9.46 -10.79 -2.98
N ILE A 46 -8.40 -11.25 -2.28
CA ILE A 46 -7.71 -12.50 -2.54
C ILE A 46 -8.10 -13.47 -1.43
N GLU A 47 -8.69 -14.60 -1.81
CA GLU A 47 -9.14 -15.60 -0.84
C GLU A 47 -7.97 -16.22 -0.07
N GLY A 48 -8.07 -16.25 1.25
CA GLY A 48 -7.03 -16.79 2.13
C GLY A 48 -5.76 -15.95 2.17
N TRP A 49 -5.82 -14.69 1.70
CA TRP A 49 -4.69 -13.76 1.79
C TRP A 49 -4.23 -13.58 3.22
N ILE A 50 -5.18 -13.42 4.14
CA ILE A 50 -4.91 -13.50 5.58
C ILE A 50 -4.99 -14.97 5.98
N ASN A 51 -3.97 -15.47 6.64
CA ASN A 51 -3.85 -16.84 7.13
C ASN A 51 -3.07 -16.85 8.45
N GLU A 52 -2.91 -18.02 9.05
CA GLU A 52 -2.26 -18.13 10.37
C GLU A 52 -0.82 -17.61 10.35
N ASP A 53 -0.09 -17.77 9.23
CA ASP A 53 1.31 -17.37 9.12
C ASP A 53 1.49 -15.84 9.13
N ASN A 54 0.45 -15.08 8.76
CA ASN A 54 0.51 -13.62 8.68
C ASN A 54 -0.53 -12.89 9.56
N LEU A 55 -1.27 -13.62 10.39
CA LEU A 55 -2.36 -13.09 11.20
C LEU A 55 -1.91 -11.95 12.13
N ASP A 56 -0.77 -12.11 12.81
CA ASP A 56 -0.26 -11.09 13.74
C ASP A 56 0.14 -9.81 13.02
N ALA A 57 0.73 -9.92 11.84
CA ALA A 57 1.06 -8.77 11.00
C ALA A 57 -0.22 -8.08 10.50
N ALA A 58 -1.23 -8.85 10.08
CA ALA A 58 -2.53 -8.30 9.67
C ALA A 58 -3.22 -7.54 10.82
N ARG A 59 -3.22 -8.11 12.03
CA ARG A 59 -3.77 -7.47 13.25
C ARG A 59 -3.00 -6.21 13.64
N ALA A 60 -1.67 -6.23 13.59
CA ALA A 60 -0.85 -5.06 13.93
C ALA A 60 -1.12 -3.87 12.99
N ASN A 61 -1.35 -4.14 11.70
CA ASN A 61 -1.63 -3.12 10.70
C ASN A 61 -3.11 -2.71 10.63
N ALA A 62 -3.99 -3.34 11.40
CA ALA A 62 -5.40 -2.98 11.38
C ALA A 62 -5.64 -1.60 12.03
N MET A 63 -6.19 -0.68 11.24
CA MET A 63 -6.56 0.66 11.70
C MET A 63 -7.67 0.62 12.75
N ASN A 64 -8.65 -0.26 12.59
CA ASN A 64 -9.71 -0.46 13.57
C ASN A 64 -9.23 -1.40 14.70
N PRO A 65 -9.18 -0.96 15.97
CA PRO A 65 -8.76 -1.81 17.09
C PRO A 65 -9.58 -3.09 17.23
N TYR A 66 -10.87 -3.08 16.87
CA TYR A 66 -11.72 -4.27 16.89
C TYR A 66 -11.18 -5.39 16.00
N TRP A 67 -10.53 -5.05 14.89
CA TRP A 67 -10.03 -6.03 13.94
C TRP A 67 -8.77 -6.74 14.44
N ARG A 68 -8.10 -6.17 15.44
CA ARG A 68 -6.89 -6.75 16.03
C ARG A 68 -7.16 -8.01 16.84
N THR A 69 -8.43 -8.27 17.17
CA THR A 69 -8.86 -9.46 17.93
C THR A 69 -9.57 -10.49 17.07
N LEU A 70 -9.83 -10.19 15.79
CA LEU A 70 -10.53 -11.10 14.88
C LEU A 70 -9.64 -12.26 14.44
N ASP A 71 -10.23 -13.43 14.22
CA ASP A 71 -9.54 -14.58 13.64
C ASP A 71 -9.40 -14.47 12.12
N VAL A 72 -8.69 -15.42 11.53
CA VAL A 72 -8.45 -15.49 10.08
C VAL A 72 -9.77 -15.48 9.29
N SER A 73 -10.77 -16.24 9.73
CA SER A 73 -12.05 -16.36 9.01
C SER A 73 -12.77 -15.02 8.99
N ALA A 74 -12.93 -14.39 10.15
CA ALA A 74 -13.64 -13.13 10.30
C ALA A 74 -12.95 -11.98 9.55
N LEU A 75 -11.61 -11.96 9.52
CA LEU A 75 -10.86 -10.97 8.74
C LEU A 75 -11.07 -11.15 7.23
N ASN A 76 -10.98 -12.38 6.73
CA ASN A 76 -11.22 -12.68 5.31
C ASN A 76 -12.65 -12.36 4.89
N ASP A 77 -13.65 -12.72 5.72
CA ASP A 77 -15.05 -12.38 5.46
C ASP A 77 -15.29 -10.87 5.45
N GLY A 78 -14.63 -10.13 6.36
CA GLY A 78 -14.63 -8.67 6.36
C GLY A 78 -14.12 -8.12 5.02
N CYS A 79 -12.91 -8.51 4.61
CA CYS A 79 -12.32 -8.07 3.34
C CYS A 79 -13.20 -8.39 2.12
N ARG A 80 -13.82 -9.57 2.11
CA ARG A 80 -14.78 -9.98 1.06
C ARG A 80 -16.01 -9.07 1.04
N SER A 81 -16.59 -8.76 2.21
CA SER A 81 -17.76 -7.89 2.33
C SER A 81 -17.47 -6.48 1.80
N TYR A 82 -16.33 -5.89 2.16
CA TYR A 82 -15.96 -4.54 1.69
C TYR A 82 -15.92 -4.43 0.17
N MET A 83 -15.36 -5.43 -0.53
CA MET A 83 -15.33 -5.44 -1.98
C MET A 83 -16.76 -5.47 -2.58
N GLN A 84 -17.67 -6.24 -1.98
CA GLN A 84 -19.06 -6.37 -2.43
C GLN A 84 -19.86 -5.09 -2.15
N ASP A 85 -19.70 -4.52 -0.95
CA ASP A 85 -20.40 -3.31 -0.53
C ASP A 85 -19.97 -2.11 -1.36
N PHE A 86 -18.68 -1.97 -1.68
CA PHE A 86 -18.23 -0.88 -2.53
C PHE A 86 -18.93 -0.91 -3.90
N LYS A 87 -18.98 -2.09 -4.54
CA LYS A 87 -19.67 -2.29 -5.81
C LYS A 87 -21.17 -2.00 -5.69
N ARG A 88 -21.79 -2.41 -4.58
CA ARG A 88 -23.22 -2.21 -4.33
C ARG A 88 -23.59 -0.73 -4.16
N PHE A 89 -22.82 0.02 -3.37
CA PHE A 89 -23.14 1.40 -2.99
C PHE A 89 -22.65 2.43 -4.00
N TYR A 90 -21.43 2.26 -4.51
CA TYR A 90 -20.78 3.30 -5.33
C TYR A 90 -20.81 2.99 -6.83
N GLY A 91 -21.01 1.72 -7.23
CA GLY A 91 -21.11 1.34 -8.65
C GLY A 91 -22.30 1.94 -9.41
N LYS A 92 -23.24 2.61 -8.71
CA LYS A 92 -24.40 3.29 -9.30
C LYS A 92 -24.30 4.81 -9.29
N LEU A 93 -23.29 5.39 -8.64
CA LEU A 93 -23.08 6.83 -8.70
C LEU A 93 -22.61 7.16 -10.13
N LYS A 94 -23.26 8.13 -10.76
CA LYS A 94 -22.91 8.65 -12.09
C LYS A 94 -22.69 10.14 -11.97
#